data_AF-A0A7X4KZM5-F1
#
_entry.id   AF-A0A7X4KZM5-F1
#
_cell.length_a   1.000
_cell.length_b   1.000
_cell.length_c   1.000
_cell.angle_alpha   90.00
_cell.angle_beta   90.00
_cell.angle_gamma   90.00
#
_symmetry.space_group_name_H-M   'P 1'
#
loop_
_entity.id
_entity.type
_entity.pdbx_description
1 polymer ?
#
loop_
_entity_poly.entity_id
_entity_poly.type
_entity_poly.pdbx_seq_one_letter_code
_entity_poly.pdbx_strand_id
1 'polypeptide(L)'
;MGRAISLSPAGAFGAALVPALALAAFVLVDRVHDNPTLFRAFLGAALALGVWNVVLLAASQRGGRRRTLEIAPRAQHYVQACAQASVLLYWGWHWAPVYDFVPLIAGQLVFAYGFDLLLGWSRRDTHRLGFGPVPVIFSINLFLWFTDDWFHFQFLLVAIGFAAKELIRWERDGRLVHIFNPASFPLAVFALALIVTGMSDVTRAQDIAISQFYPPQMYLWIFLIALPGQYLFGVTTMTMAAVVSTYLFGLAYFAVTGVYFFYDSYIPIAVFLGMHLLFTDPSTSPRTELGRIAFGVLYGLSTVVLYVVLGRVGAPTFYDKLLQVPLLNVSVIAIDRAARSGVLRRFDPAALGRALAPRRRHLAYMGVWAVVFAGMSAAGGVGDRHPGQWVPFWQQACEEGRPHACGFLVAKQSGLCNMGSGWACNEAGGLQAGLG
;
A
#
# COMPACT_ATOMS: atom_id res chain seq x y z
N MET A 1 4.26 29.38 7.31
CA MET A 1 2.84 29.77 7.13
C MET A 1 2.48 29.54 5.68
N GLY A 2 1.40 28.80 5.41
CA GLY A 2 0.95 28.54 4.03
C GLY A 2 0.38 29.81 3.40
N ARG A 3 0.69 30.07 2.13
CA ARG A 3 0.10 31.18 1.38
C ARG A 3 -1.31 30.78 0.97
N ALA A 4 -2.31 31.52 1.43
CA ALA A 4 -3.71 31.32 1.06
C ALA A 4 -4.11 32.32 -0.03
N ILE A 5 -4.77 31.84 -1.08
CA ILE A 5 -5.23 32.62 -2.22
C ILE A 5 -6.75 32.51 -2.27
N SER A 6 -7.46 33.63 -2.16
CA SER A 6 -8.90 33.67 -2.37
C SER A 6 -9.19 33.86 -3.85
N LEU A 7 -10.04 33.00 -4.41
CA LEU A 7 -10.44 33.01 -5.81
C LEU A 7 -11.90 33.46 -5.94
N SER A 8 -12.17 34.25 -6.97
CA SER A 8 -13.54 34.51 -7.43
C SER A 8 -14.16 33.23 -7.99
N PRO A 9 -15.51 33.16 -8.15
CA PRO A 9 -16.13 31.98 -8.78
C PRO A 9 -15.54 31.63 -10.14
N ALA A 10 -15.26 32.62 -10.99
CA ALA A 10 -14.62 32.40 -12.30
C ALA A 10 -13.16 31.92 -12.16
N GLY A 11 -12.39 32.50 -11.23
CA GLY A 11 -11.01 32.06 -10.98
C GLY A 11 -10.93 30.64 -10.43
N ALA A 12 -11.86 30.27 -9.54
CA ALA A 12 -11.96 28.90 -9.02
C ALA A 12 -12.34 27.91 -10.12
N PHE A 13 -13.30 28.27 -10.97
CA PHE A 13 -13.70 27.46 -12.12
C PHE A 13 -12.52 27.22 -13.07
N GLY A 14 -11.78 28.27 -13.44
CA GLY A 14 -10.60 28.15 -14.29
C GLY A 14 -9.54 27.24 -13.68
N ALA A 15 -9.24 27.38 -12.39
CA ALA A 15 -8.29 26.53 -11.69
C ALA A 15 -8.69 25.05 -11.66
N ALA A 16 -9.98 24.74 -11.44
CA ALA A 16 -10.47 23.36 -11.48
C ALA A 16 -10.69 22.80 -12.89
N LEU A 17 -10.76 23.66 -13.91
CA LEU A 17 -10.85 23.23 -15.31
C LEU A 17 -9.50 22.67 -15.81
N VAL A 18 -8.38 23.18 -15.30
CA VAL A 18 -7.03 22.71 -15.67
C VAL A 18 -6.85 21.19 -15.53
N PRO A 19 -7.11 20.54 -14.37
CA PRO A 19 -6.97 19.09 -14.25
C PRO A 19 -7.97 18.32 -15.13
N ALA A 20 -9.18 18.84 -15.37
CA ALA A 20 -10.15 18.20 -16.25
C ALA A 20 -9.69 18.20 -17.72
N LEU A 21 -9.19 19.34 -18.22
CA LEU A 21 -8.63 19.46 -19.56
C LEU A 21 -7.33 18.67 -19.71
N ALA A 22 -6.46 18.71 -18.70
CA ALA A 22 -5.24 17.91 -18.69
C ALA A 22 -5.56 16.41 -18.76
N LEU A 23 -6.57 15.94 -18.01
CA LEU A 23 -7.01 14.55 -18.06
C LEU A 23 -7.63 14.19 -19.42
N ALA A 24 -8.40 15.09 -20.02
CA ALA A 24 -8.93 14.89 -21.38
C ALA A 24 -7.79 14.81 -22.42
N ALA A 25 -6.72 15.58 -22.27
CA ALA A 25 -5.58 15.56 -23.19
C ALA A 25 -4.82 14.22 -23.20
N PHE A 26 -4.97 13.36 -22.17
CA PHE A 26 -4.37 12.02 -22.20
C PHE A 26 -4.91 11.12 -23.31
N VAL A 27 -6.07 11.43 -23.91
CA VAL A 27 -6.56 10.69 -25.08
C VAL A 27 -5.69 10.85 -26.32
N LEU A 28 -4.74 11.80 -26.30
CA LEU A 28 -3.73 12.00 -27.34
C LEU A 28 -2.46 11.17 -27.11
N VAL A 29 -2.33 10.50 -25.96
CA VAL A 29 -1.23 9.59 -25.69
C VAL A 29 -1.54 8.25 -26.34
N ASP A 30 -0.67 7.74 -27.21
CA ASP A 30 -0.86 6.50 -27.99
C ASP A 30 -1.43 5.35 -27.14
N ARG A 31 -0.87 5.13 -25.95
CA ARG A 31 -1.32 4.09 -25.01
C ARG A 31 -2.80 4.16 -24.63
N VAL A 32 -3.36 5.37 -24.51
CA VAL A 32 -4.77 5.64 -24.17
C VAL A 32 -5.62 5.76 -25.44
N HIS A 33 -5.08 6.40 -26.48
CA HIS A 33 -5.73 6.60 -27.77
C HIS A 33 -6.11 5.27 -28.41
N ASP A 34 -5.18 4.32 -28.44
CA ASP A 34 -5.30 3.07 -29.19
C ASP A 34 -6.17 2.03 -28.46
N ASN A 35 -6.52 2.28 -27.19
CA ASN A 35 -7.38 1.40 -26.41
C ASN A 35 -8.75 2.06 -26.15
N PRO A 36 -9.84 1.57 -26.77
CA PRO A 36 -11.18 2.17 -26.65
C PRO A 36 -11.73 2.25 -25.21
N THR A 37 -11.31 1.33 -24.34
CA THR A 37 -11.78 1.31 -22.95
C THR A 37 -11.01 2.32 -22.10
N LEU A 38 -9.69 2.41 -22.28
CA LEU A 38 -8.89 3.47 -21.65
C LEU A 38 -9.35 4.85 -22.12
N PHE A 39 -9.55 5.03 -23.43
CA PHE A 39 -10.07 6.27 -24.01
C PHE A 39 -11.36 6.72 -23.31
N ARG A 40 -12.35 5.82 -23.20
CA ARG A 40 -13.63 6.10 -22.53
C ARG A 40 -13.47 6.37 -21.03
N ALA A 41 -12.59 5.63 -20.34
CA ALA A 41 -12.34 5.82 -18.92
C ALA A 41 -11.76 7.22 -18.63
N PHE A 42 -10.78 7.66 -19.41
CA PHE A 42 -10.17 8.99 -19.27
C PHE A 42 -11.15 10.11 -19.61
N LEU A 43 -11.86 9.99 -20.74
CA LEU A 43 -12.85 11.00 -21.14
C LEU A 43 -14.01 11.07 -20.14
N GLY A 44 -14.48 9.93 -19.65
CA GLY A 44 -15.53 9.85 -18.62
C GLY A 44 -15.09 10.49 -17.30
N ALA A 45 -13.87 10.23 -16.85
CA ALA A 45 -13.31 10.86 -15.66
C ALA A 45 -13.14 12.38 -15.84
N ALA A 46 -12.66 12.84 -17.01
CA ALA A 46 -12.54 14.26 -17.34
C ALA A 46 -13.91 14.95 -17.38
N LEU A 47 -14.90 14.33 -18.01
CA LEU A 47 -16.28 14.82 -18.07
C LEU A 47 -16.88 14.91 -16.66
N ALA A 48 -16.67 13.92 -15.81
CA ALA A 48 -17.16 13.93 -14.43
C ALA A 48 -16.57 15.12 -13.63
N LEU A 49 -15.26 15.36 -13.75
CA LEU A 49 -14.63 16.54 -13.14
C LEU A 49 -15.19 17.85 -13.71
N GLY A 50 -15.38 17.93 -15.03
CA GLY A 50 -15.93 19.08 -15.72
C GLY A 50 -17.36 19.41 -15.28
N VAL A 51 -18.25 18.42 -15.26
CA VAL A 51 -19.64 18.56 -14.80
C VAL A 51 -19.69 18.99 -13.34
N TRP A 52 -18.87 18.38 -12.47
CA TRP A 52 -18.80 18.79 -11.07
C TRP A 52 -18.31 20.24 -10.93
N ASN A 53 -17.30 20.65 -11.71
CA ASN A 53 -16.83 22.04 -11.71
C ASN A 53 -17.92 23.03 -12.15
N VAL A 54 -18.72 22.71 -13.17
CA VAL A 54 -19.86 23.53 -13.60
C VAL A 54 -20.91 23.66 -12.51
N VAL A 55 -21.24 22.55 -11.83
CA VAL A 55 -22.18 22.55 -10.69
C VAL A 55 -21.65 23.43 -9.56
N LEU A 56 -20.35 23.34 -9.24
CA LEU A 56 -19.73 24.19 -8.22
C LEU A 56 -19.69 25.67 -8.60
N LEU A 57 -19.50 26.00 -9.87
CA LEU A 57 -19.58 27.38 -10.35
C LEU A 57 -20.99 27.94 -10.14
N ALA A 58 -22.02 27.22 -10.59
CA ALA A 58 -23.41 27.64 -10.43
C ALA A 58 -23.78 27.82 -8.94
N ALA A 59 -23.35 26.90 -8.08
CA ALA A 59 -23.55 27.00 -6.64
C ALA A 59 -22.80 28.20 -6.02
N SER A 60 -21.57 28.47 -6.47
CA SER A 60 -20.76 29.59 -5.98
C SER A 60 -21.33 30.94 -6.40
N GLN A 61 -21.86 31.05 -7.62
CA GLN A 61 -22.51 32.26 -8.11
C GLN A 61 -23.81 32.55 -7.35
N ARG A 62 -24.67 31.54 -7.16
CA ARG A 62 -25.92 31.70 -6.39
C ARG A 62 -25.68 32.10 -4.93
N GLY A 63 -24.61 31.58 -4.33
CA GLY A 63 -24.29 31.83 -2.92
C GLY A 63 -23.28 32.94 -2.65
N GLY A 64 -22.76 33.62 -3.69
CA GLY A 64 -21.68 34.61 -3.55
C GLY A 64 -20.39 34.05 -2.93
N ARG A 65 -20.19 32.72 -2.94
CA ARG A 65 -19.11 32.06 -2.20
C ARG A 65 -17.80 32.16 -2.95
N ARG A 66 -16.75 32.62 -2.26
CA ARG A 66 -15.37 32.55 -2.73
C ARG A 66 -14.77 31.21 -2.36
N ARG A 67 -13.77 30.78 -3.14
CA ARG A 67 -13.02 29.55 -2.87
C ARG A 67 -11.59 29.90 -2.48
N THR A 68 -11.02 29.15 -1.55
CA THR A 68 -9.66 29.40 -1.06
C THR A 68 -8.75 28.26 -1.45
N LEU A 69 -7.56 28.61 -1.93
CA LEU A 69 -6.47 27.68 -2.20
C LEU A 69 -5.34 27.94 -1.21
N GLU A 70 -5.04 26.97 -0.35
CA GLU A 70 -3.98 27.04 0.65
C GLU A 70 -2.80 26.18 0.19
N ILE A 71 -1.62 26.79 0.01
CA ILE A 71 -0.39 26.04 -0.31
C ILE A 71 0.18 25.48 0.98
N ALA A 72 0.11 24.15 1.15
CA ALA A 72 0.46 23.46 2.39
C ALA A 72 1.30 22.19 2.14
N PRO A 73 2.55 22.31 1.66
CA PRO A 73 3.45 21.17 1.53
C PRO A 73 3.76 20.58 2.92
N ARG A 74 3.71 19.25 3.04
CA ARG A 74 4.02 18.53 4.28
C ARG A 74 5.15 17.55 4.05
N ALA A 75 6.09 17.50 5.01
CA ALA A 75 7.23 16.59 5.01
C ALA A 75 6.85 15.14 4.76
N GLN A 76 5.84 14.66 5.49
CA GLN A 76 5.34 13.29 5.36
C GLN A 76 4.93 12.92 3.92
N HIS A 77 4.35 13.85 3.17
CA HIS A 77 3.86 13.53 1.82
C HIS A 77 5.00 13.43 0.81
N TYR A 78 5.94 14.39 0.79
CA TYR A 78 7.01 14.34 -0.20
C TYR A 78 8.07 13.28 0.14
N VAL A 79 8.36 13.01 1.42
CA VAL A 79 9.29 11.93 1.81
C VAL A 79 8.73 10.57 1.41
N GLN A 80 7.44 10.34 1.65
CA GLN A 80 6.77 9.11 1.24
C GLN A 80 6.70 8.99 -0.29
N ALA A 81 6.39 10.08 -0.99
CA ALA A 81 6.40 10.10 -2.45
C ALA A 81 7.79 9.75 -3.02
N CYS A 82 8.87 10.29 -2.45
CA CYS A 82 10.24 9.94 -2.85
C CYS A 82 10.52 8.45 -2.63
N ALA A 83 10.21 7.90 -1.45
CA ALA A 83 10.43 6.49 -1.16
C ALA A 83 9.65 5.59 -2.15
N GLN A 84 8.37 5.88 -2.38
CA GLN A 84 7.55 5.08 -3.30
C GLN A 84 7.95 5.24 -4.76
N ALA A 85 8.37 6.44 -5.18
CA ALA A 85 8.96 6.64 -6.50
C ALA A 85 10.26 5.83 -6.66
N SER A 86 11.11 5.76 -5.65
CA SER A 86 12.32 4.93 -5.67
C SER A 86 12.00 3.44 -5.81
N VAL A 87 10.90 2.95 -5.20
CA VAL A 87 10.42 1.58 -5.43
C VAL A 87 9.95 1.41 -6.87
N LEU A 88 9.05 2.27 -7.35
CA LEU A 88 8.49 2.19 -8.70
C LEU A 88 9.57 2.23 -9.78
N LEU A 89 10.58 3.09 -9.63
CA LEU A 89 11.69 3.20 -10.58
C LEU A 89 12.57 1.95 -10.56
N TYR A 90 12.95 1.45 -9.37
CA TYR A 90 13.82 0.29 -9.26
C TYR A 90 13.14 -1.00 -9.71
N TRP A 91 11.86 -1.16 -9.35
CA TRP A 91 11.03 -2.26 -9.81
C TRP A 91 10.77 -2.18 -11.31
N GLY A 92 10.43 -0.99 -11.84
CA GLY A 92 10.19 -0.80 -13.27
C GLY A 92 11.41 -1.09 -14.13
N TRP A 93 12.61 -0.79 -13.64
CA TRP A 93 13.86 -1.18 -14.31
C TRP A 93 13.98 -2.69 -14.55
N HIS A 94 13.39 -3.51 -13.69
CA HIS A 94 13.43 -4.98 -13.77
C HIS A 94 12.12 -5.61 -14.24
N TRP A 95 11.06 -4.81 -14.41
CA TRP A 95 9.77 -5.27 -14.87
C TRP A 95 9.13 -4.22 -15.78
N ALA A 96 9.35 -4.39 -17.09
CA ALA A 96 8.93 -3.45 -18.14
C ALA A 96 7.45 -3.00 -18.08
N PRO A 97 6.46 -3.84 -17.68
CA PRO A 97 5.06 -3.41 -17.57
C PRO A 97 4.82 -2.17 -16.69
N VAL A 98 5.72 -1.86 -15.75
CA VAL A 98 5.64 -0.61 -14.98
C VAL A 98 5.71 0.60 -15.90
N TYR A 99 6.59 0.60 -16.91
CA TYR A 99 6.73 1.72 -17.86
C TYR A 99 5.51 1.88 -18.76
N ASP A 100 4.94 0.77 -19.23
CA ASP A 100 3.70 0.79 -20.01
C ASP A 100 2.52 1.37 -19.23
N PHE A 101 2.57 1.26 -17.89
CA PHE A 101 1.56 1.79 -16.97
C PHE A 101 1.82 3.24 -16.54
N VAL A 102 3.00 3.82 -16.80
CA VAL A 102 3.35 5.20 -16.38
C VAL A 102 2.34 6.26 -16.85
N PRO A 103 1.89 6.27 -18.13
CA PRO A 103 0.86 7.22 -18.57
C PRO A 103 -0.44 7.10 -17.75
N LEU A 104 -0.80 5.88 -17.34
CA LEU A 104 -1.98 5.60 -16.54
C LEU A 104 -1.83 6.08 -15.09
N ILE A 105 -0.63 5.96 -14.50
CA ILE A 105 -0.31 6.55 -13.19
C ILE A 105 -0.38 8.09 -13.26
N ALA A 106 0.15 8.69 -14.33
CA ALA A 106 0.09 10.13 -14.53
C ALA A 106 -1.36 10.63 -14.67
N GLY A 107 -2.20 9.91 -15.41
CA GLY A 107 -3.64 10.16 -15.48
C GLY A 107 -4.33 10.10 -14.13
N GLN A 108 -4.04 9.06 -13.32
CA GLN A 108 -4.54 8.93 -11.95
C GLN A 108 -4.11 10.11 -11.07
N LEU A 109 -2.87 10.60 -11.19
CA LEU A 109 -2.40 11.78 -10.46
C LEU A 109 -3.19 13.04 -10.82
N VAL A 110 -3.37 13.31 -12.12
CA VAL A 110 -4.14 14.47 -12.58
C VAL A 110 -5.58 14.40 -12.09
N PHE A 111 -6.21 13.23 -12.22
CA PHE A 111 -7.55 12.98 -11.68
C PHE A 111 -7.61 13.20 -10.17
N ALA A 112 -6.65 12.66 -9.41
CA ALA A 112 -6.60 12.80 -7.96
C ALA A 112 -6.51 14.27 -7.51
N TYR A 113 -5.67 15.08 -8.17
CA TYR A 113 -5.59 16.52 -7.88
C TYR A 113 -6.90 17.23 -8.20
N GLY A 114 -7.53 16.95 -9.35
CA GLY A 114 -8.82 17.53 -9.71
C GLY A 114 -9.94 17.13 -8.75
N PHE A 115 -10.00 15.86 -8.39
CA PHE A 115 -11.00 15.30 -7.49
C PHE A 115 -10.85 15.85 -6.06
N ASP A 116 -9.65 15.84 -5.48
CA ASP A 116 -9.38 16.38 -4.13
C ASP A 116 -9.64 17.90 -4.06
N LEU A 117 -9.38 18.63 -5.16
CA LEU A 117 -9.69 20.05 -5.31
C LEU A 117 -11.20 20.31 -5.25
N LEU A 118 -11.96 19.66 -6.13
CA LEU A 118 -13.42 19.82 -6.21
C LEU A 118 -14.11 19.35 -4.93
N LEU A 119 -13.66 18.23 -4.35
CA LEU A 119 -14.20 17.71 -3.10
C LEU A 119 -13.94 18.65 -1.92
N GLY A 120 -12.71 19.15 -1.79
CA GLY A 120 -12.34 20.10 -0.73
C GLY A 120 -13.15 21.40 -0.81
N TRP A 121 -13.31 21.95 -2.01
CA TRP A 121 -14.15 23.13 -2.22
C TRP A 121 -15.62 22.85 -1.96
N SER A 122 -16.17 21.73 -2.45
CA SER A 122 -17.58 21.37 -2.23
C SER A 122 -17.97 21.35 -0.75
N ARG A 123 -17.03 20.95 0.12
CA ARG A 123 -17.31 20.78 1.56
C ARG A 123 -16.92 21.95 2.44
N ARG A 124 -15.77 22.57 2.17
CA ARG A 124 -15.14 23.52 3.11
C ARG A 124 -14.81 24.88 2.49
N ASP A 125 -15.18 25.09 1.23
CA ASP A 125 -14.78 26.23 0.39
C ASP A 125 -13.26 26.42 0.28
N THR A 126 -12.44 25.55 0.90
CA THR A 126 -10.99 25.63 0.99
C THR A 126 -10.35 24.31 0.59
N HIS A 127 -9.39 24.36 -0.33
CA HIS A 127 -8.57 23.22 -0.71
C HIS A 127 -7.10 23.47 -0.33
N ARG A 128 -6.42 22.41 0.14
CA ARG A 128 -5.00 22.44 0.52
C ARG A 128 -4.16 21.81 -0.56
N LEU A 129 -3.53 22.64 -1.37
CA LEU A 129 -2.63 22.18 -2.43
C LEU A 129 -1.28 21.77 -1.84
N GLY A 130 -0.84 20.56 -2.18
CA GLY A 130 0.46 20.03 -1.81
C GLY A 130 0.65 18.60 -2.30
N PHE A 131 1.72 17.95 -1.87
CA PHE A 131 2.10 16.60 -2.31
C PHE A 131 1.16 15.47 -1.85
N GLY A 132 0.01 15.76 -1.21
CA GLY A 132 -0.87 14.75 -0.63
C GLY A 132 -1.33 13.66 -1.61
N PRO A 133 -1.71 13.99 -2.85
CA PRO A 133 -2.14 12.98 -3.81
C PRO A 133 -1.05 12.02 -4.30
N VAL A 134 0.19 12.48 -4.40
CA VAL A 134 1.30 11.70 -4.98
C VAL A 134 1.54 10.38 -4.25
N PRO A 135 1.79 10.34 -2.93
CA PRO A 135 2.03 9.08 -2.24
C PRO A 135 0.78 8.21 -2.19
N VAL A 136 -0.43 8.78 -2.26
CA VAL A 136 -1.67 7.97 -2.32
C VAL A 136 -1.71 7.18 -3.64
N ILE A 137 -1.49 7.85 -4.77
CA ILE A 137 -1.48 7.20 -6.07
C ILE A 137 -0.32 6.21 -6.19
N PHE A 138 0.89 6.58 -5.79
CA PHE A 138 2.01 5.65 -5.83
C PHE A 138 1.78 4.43 -4.93
N SER A 139 1.23 4.60 -3.74
CA SER A 139 0.83 3.48 -2.88
C SER A 139 -0.15 2.55 -3.58
N ILE A 140 -1.24 3.06 -4.13
CA ILE A 140 -2.24 2.26 -4.85
C ILE A 140 -1.56 1.43 -5.95
N ASN A 141 -0.71 2.10 -6.75
CA ASN A 141 -0.02 1.48 -7.88
C ASN A 141 1.17 0.58 -7.47
N LEU A 142 1.50 0.47 -6.18
CA LEU A 142 2.43 -0.55 -5.67
C LEU A 142 1.71 -1.84 -5.26
N PHE A 143 0.37 -1.87 -5.25
CA PHE A 143 -0.40 -3.02 -4.76
C PHE A 143 -1.47 -3.52 -5.72
N LEU A 144 -2.09 -2.65 -6.52
CA LEU A 144 -3.20 -3.06 -7.37
C LEU A 144 -3.35 -2.18 -8.61
N TRP A 145 -3.38 -2.83 -9.77
CA TRP A 145 -3.77 -2.25 -11.06
C TRP A 145 -4.94 -3.03 -11.62
N PHE A 146 -5.97 -2.34 -12.10
CA PHE A 146 -6.93 -2.94 -13.00
C PHE A 146 -6.32 -3.17 -14.39
N THR A 147 -6.76 -4.22 -15.07
CA THR A 147 -6.47 -4.41 -16.49
C THR A 147 -7.14 -3.30 -17.31
N ASP A 148 -6.69 -3.11 -18.55
CA ASP A 148 -7.17 -2.03 -19.42
C ASP A 148 -8.70 -1.99 -19.57
N ASP A 149 -9.32 -3.17 -19.71
CA ASP A 149 -10.77 -3.31 -19.88
C ASP A 149 -11.57 -2.86 -18.64
N TRP A 150 -10.92 -2.86 -17.48
CA TRP A 150 -11.52 -2.53 -16.20
C TRP A 150 -10.93 -1.26 -15.57
N PHE A 151 -10.11 -0.52 -16.33
CA PHE A 151 -9.34 0.61 -15.81
C PHE A 151 -10.20 1.76 -15.23
N HIS A 152 -11.46 1.88 -15.63
CA HIS A 152 -12.39 2.84 -15.02
C HIS A 152 -12.54 2.64 -13.50
N PHE A 153 -12.39 1.41 -13.00
CA PHE A 153 -12.34 1.13 -11.57
C PHE A 153 -11.08 1.66 -10.88
N GLN A 154 -9.99 1.88 -11.62
CA GLN A 154 -8.80 2.55 -11.08
C GLN A 154 -9.14 3.99 -10.64
N PHE A 155 -9.88 4.75 -11.46
CA PHE A 155 -10.35 6.09 -11.08
C PHE A 155 -11.35 6.04 -9.93
N LEU A 156 -12.24 5.04 -9.90
CA LEU A 156 -13.18 4.86 -8.78
C LEU A 156 -12.46 4.54 -7.46
N LEU A 157 -11.44 3.68 -7.51
CA LEU A 157 -10.58 3.36 -6.37
C LEU A 157 -9.90 4.62 -5.82
N VAL A 158 -9.34 5.45 -6.70
CA VAL A 158 -8.78 6.75 -6.33
C VAL A 158 -9.85 7.65 -5.71
N ALA A 159 -11.00 7.80 -6.35
CA ALA A 159 -12.11 8.65 -5.87
C ALA A 159 -12.57 8.24 -4.46
N ILE A 160 -12.75 6.93 -4.21
CA ILE A 160 -13.11 6.40 -2.90
C ILE A 160 -12.04 6.71 -1.85
N GLY A 161 -10.75 6.62 -2.20
CA GLY A 161 -9.65 6.97 -1.29
C GLY A 161 -9.72 8.42 -0.80
N PHE A 162 -9.89 9.37 -1.71
CA PHE A 162 -10.01 10.79 -1.37
C PHE A 162 -11.34 11.12 -0.68
N ALA A 163 -12.44 10.51 -1.12
CA ALA A 163 -13.74 10.64 -0.48
C ALA A 163 -13.70 10.16 0.98
N ALA A 164 -13.14 8.97 1.24
CA ALA A 164 -13.00 8.42 2.58
C ALA A 164 -12.14 9.30 3.48
N LYS A 165 -10.98 9.77 2.99
CA LYS A 165 -10.10 10.70 3.70
C LYS A 165 -10.82 11.97 4.13
N GLU A 166 -11.67 12.52 3.27
CA GLU A 166 -12.35 13.78 3.54
C GLU A 166 -13.62 13.58 4.37
N LEU A 167 -14.41 12.54 4.10
CA LEU A 167 -15.72 12.29 4.70
C LEU A 167 -15.65 11.51 6.03
N ILE A 168 -14.72 10.55 6.14
CA ILE A 168 -14.65 9.65 7.30
C ILE A 168 -13.54 10.11 8.25
N ARG A 169 -13.96 10.88 9.25
CA ARG A 169 -13.07 11.56 10.19
C ARG A 169 -13.58 11.39 11.61
N TRP A 170 -12.66 11.42 12.56
CA TRP A 170 -12.95 11.41 14.00
C TRP A 170 -12.22 12.54 14.71
N GLU A 171 -12.66 12.84 15.92
CA GLU A 171 -11.93 13.74 16.80
C GLU A 171 -10.81 12.97 17.51
N ARG A 172 -9.56 13.43 17.35
CA ARG A 172 -8.39 12.85 18.02
C ARG A 172 -7.54 13.99 18.56
N ASP A 173 -7.49 14.11 19.89
CA ASP A 173 -6.80 15.17 20.63
C ASP A 173 -7.23 16.59 20.18
N GLY A 174 -8.54 16.85 20.19
CA GLY A 174 -9.13 18.16 19.87
C GLY A 174 -9.05 18.57 18.40
N ARG A 175 -8.67 17.65 17.51
CA ARG A 175 -8.59 17.90 16.06
C ARG A 175 -9.36 16.85 15.29
N LEU A 176 -10.15 17.31 14.31
CA LEU A 176 -10.81 16.43 13.36
C LEU A 176 -9.78 15.89 12.35
N VAL A 177 -9.49 14.59 12.38
CA VAL A 177 -8.52 13.93 11.48
C VAL A 177 -9.17 12.74 10.79
N HIS A 178 -8.64 12.34 9.63
CA HIS A 178 -9.12 11.16 8.95
C HIS A 178 -8.71 9.90 9.72
N ILE A 179 -9.55 8.87 9.64
CA ILE A 179 -9.32 7.60 10.34
C ILE A 179 -8.38 6.74 9.50
N PHE A 180 -8.72 6.57 8.22
CA PHE A 180 -8.11 5.60 7.35
C PHE A 180 -6.98 6.17 6.51
N ASN A 181 -5.95 5.34 6.26
CA ASN A 181 -4.96 5.68 5.25
C ASN A 181 -5.66 5.79 3.85
N PRO A 182 -5.49 6.90 3.12
CA PRO A 182 -6.24 7.15 1.88
C PRO A 182 -5.94 6.16 0.74
N ALA A 183 -4.82 5.45 0.79
CA ALA A 183 -4.49 4.40 -0.19
C ALA A 183 -4.95 3.02 0.29
N SER A 184 -4.71 2.66 1.55
CA SER A 184 -5.01 1.32 2.04
C SER A 184 -6.51 1.05 2.17
N PHE A 185 -7.32 2.07 2.49
CA PHE A 185 -8.78 1.91 2.60
C PHE A 185 -9.44 1.50 1.29
N PRO A 186 -9.29 2.24 0.18
CA PRO A 186 -9.87 1.81 -1.08
C PRO A 186 -9.26 0.49 -1.57
N LEU A 187 -7.96 0.24 -1.36
CA LEU A 187 -7.33 -1.05 -1.66
C LEU A 187 -8.02 -2.22 -0.93
N ALA A 188 -8.33 -2.07 0.36
CA ALA A 188 -9.01 -3.09 1.14
C ALA A 188 -10.46 -3.30 0.69
N VAL A 189 -11.18 -2.21 0.40
CA VAL A 189 -12.57 -2.27 -0.10
C VAL A 189 -12.62 -3.00 -1.45
N PHE A 190 -11.73 -2.65 -2.38
CA PHE A 190 -11.67 -3.31 -3.68
C PHE A 190 -11.16 -4.75 -3.57
N ALA A 191 -10.17 -5.03 -2.72
CA ALA A 191 -9.74 -6.39 -2.46
C ALA A 191 -10.90 -7.27 -1.97
N LEU A 192 -11.69 -6.78 -1.01
CA LEU A 192 -12.86 -7.51 -0.52
C LEU A 192 -13.91 -7.71 -1.62
N ALA A 193 -14.21 -6.67 -2.41
CA ALA A 193 -15.15 -6.76 -3.52
C ALA A 193 -14.70 -7.81 -4.56
N LEU A 194 -13.43 -7.77 -4.97
CA LEU A 194 -12.84 -8.68 -5.95
C LEU A 194 -12.83 -10.13 -5.47
N ILE A 195 -12.60 -10.35 -4.17
CA ILE A 195 -12.70 -11.68 -3.55
C ILE A 195 -14.14 -12.18 -3.58
N VAL A 196 -15.10 -11.35 -3.13
CA VAL A 196 -16.52 -11.75 -3.03
C VAL A 196 -17.13 -12.01 -4.41
N THR A 197 -16.73 -11.25 -5.43
CA THR A 197 -17.24 -11.44 -6.80
C THR A 197 -16.45 -12.47 -7.61
N GLY A 198 -15.34 -12.99 -7.08
CA GLY A 198 -14.46 -13.91 -7.81
C GLY A 198 -13.76 -13.29 -9.04
N MET A 199 -13.61 -11.96 -9.09
CA MET A 199 -13.08 -11.22 -10.26
C MET A 199 -11.63 -10.76 -10.06
N SER A 200 -10.82 -11.51 -9.32
CA SER A 200 -9.44 -11.07 -9.01
C SER A 200 -8.53 -11.05 -10.25
N ASP A 201 -8.90 -11.80 -11.29
CA ASP A 201 -8.26 -11.91 -12.61
C ASP A 201 -8.37 -10.64 -13.46
N VAL A 202 -9.33 -9.76 -13.18
CA VAL A 202 -9.43 -8.43 -13.83
C VAL A 202 -8.38 -7.43 -13.32
N THR A 203 -7.46 -7.89 -12.47
CA THR A 203 -6.37 -7.08 -11.91
C THR A 203 -5.01 -7.72 -12.16
N ARG A 204 -3.97 -6.90 -12.13
CA ARG A 204 -2.57 -7.35 -12.16
C ARG A 204 -1.99 -7.54 -10.75
N ALA A 205 -2.82 -7.62 -9.70
CA ALA A 205 -2.36 -7.63 -8.31
C ALA A 205 -1.43 -8.81 -7.99
N GLN A 206 -1.68 -9.98 -8.59
CA GLN A 206 -0.79 -11.14 -8.46
C GLN A 206 0.57 -10.90 -9.13
N ASP A 207 0.57 -10.43 -10.37
CA ASP A 207 1.80 -10.11 -11.11
C ASP A 207 2.64 -9.07 -10.36
N ILE A 208 1.99 -8.06 -9.77
CA ILE A 208 2.65 -7.04 -8.93
C ILE A 208 3.29 -7.69 -7.71
N ALA A 209 2.56 -8.55 -6.99
CA ALA A 209 3.07 -9.19 -5.80
C ALA A 209 4.28 -10.09 -6.07
N ILE A 210 4.30 -10.77 -7.23
CA ILE A 210 5.38 -11.67 -7.65
C ILE A 210 6.58 -10.88 -8.21
N SER A 211 6.35 -9.98 -9.17
CA SER A 211 7.41 -9.27 -9.89
C SER A 211 8.21 -8.30 -9.02
N GLN A 212 7.68 -7.90 -7.86
CA GLN A 212 8.44 -7.15 -6.87
C GLN A 212 9.66 -7.91 -6.31
N PHE A 213 9.76 -9.23 -6.53
CA PHE A 213 10.97 -10.01 -6.23
C PHE A 213 12.03 -9.97 -7.34
N TYR A 214 11.73 -9.44 -8.54
CA TYR A 214 12.68 -9.45 -9.66
C TYR A 214 13.91 -8.57 -9.44
N PRO A 215 13.81 -7.36 -8.87
CA PRO A 215 14.98 -6.56 -8.58
C PRO A 215 15.88 -7.26 -7.54
N PRO A 216 17.20 -7.32 -7.76
CA PRO A 216 18.11 -7.88 -6.76
C PRO A 216 18.08 -7.05 -5.48
N GLN A 217 18.23 -7.69 -4.32
CA GLN A 217 18.31 -7.03 -3.03
C GLN A 217 17.11 -6.12 -2.70
N MET A 218 15.92 -6.42 -3.21
CA MET A 218 14.74 -5.58 -3.02
C MET A 218 14.40 -5.33 -1.53
N TYR A 219 14.64 -6.33 -0.66
CA TYR A 219 14.48 -6.15 0.79
C TYR A 219 15.39 -5.06 1.35
N LEU A 220 16.66 -5.05 0.94
CA LEU A 220 17.63 -4.04 1.35
C LEU A 220 17.23 -2.67 0.79
N TRP A 221 16.80 -2.62 -0.47
CA TRP A 221 16.32 -1.39 -1.09
C TRP A 221 15.16 -0.78 -0.31
N ILE A 222 14.10 -1.57 -0.04
CA ILE A 222 12.93 -1.13 0.74
C ILE A 222 13.32 -0.68 2.15
N PHE A 223 14.23 -1.43 2.80
CA PHE A 223 14.74 -1.08 4.12
C PHE A 223 15.41 0.31 4.10
N LEU A 224 16.33 0.55 3.16
CA LEU A 224 17.10 1.80 3.07
C LEU A 224 16.23 3.01 2.76
N ILE A 225 15.33 2.91 1.78
CA ILE A 225 14.48 4.05 1.37
C ILE A 225 13.44 4.43 2.45
N ALA A 226 13.13 3.52 3.38
CA ALA A 226 12.21 3.78 4.47
C ALA A 226 12.88 4.53 5.64
N LEU A 227 14.21 4.46 5.77
CA LEU A 227 14.98 5.07 6.87
C LEU A 227 14.74 6.58 7.02
N PRO A 228 14.68 7.41 5.96
CA PRO A 228 14.38 8.83 6.10
C PRO A 228 13.01 9.11 6.74
N GLY A 229 11.97 8.39 6.32
CA GLY A 229 10.63 8.50 6.91
C GLY A 229 10.60 8.04 8.37
N GLN A 230 11.28 6.93 8.66
CA GLN A 230 11.45 6.40 10.01
C GLN A 230 12.16 7.41 10.94
N TYR A 231 13.23 8.05 10.47
CA TYR A 231 13.94 9.10 11.21
C TYR A 231 13.06 10.34 11.44
N LEU A 232 12.32 10.78 10.42
CA LEU A 232 11.51 11.99 10.46
C LEU A 232 10.26 11.84 11.33
N PHE A 233 9.63 10.67 11.34
CA PHE A 233 8.31 10.49 11.94
C PHE A 233 8.25 9.50 13.11
N GLY A 234 9.36 8.81 13.41
CA GLY A 234 9.48 7.92 14.57
C GLY A 234 8.72 6.60 14.42
N VAL A 235 8.51 6.14 13.19
CA VAL A 235 7.71 4.93 12.90
C VAL A 235 8.51 3.63 12.93
N THR A 236 9.81 3.69 13.27
CA THR A 236 10.71 2.52 13.31
C THR A 236 10.22 1.40 14.22
N THR A 237 9.80 1.71 15.45
CA THR A 237 9.36 0.69 16.42
C THR A 237 8.15 -0.07 15.92
N MET A 238 7.29 0.59 15.16
CA MET A 238 6.12 0.01 14.54
C MET A 238 6.49 -0.95 13.40
N THR A 239 7.32 -0.50 12.45
CA THR A 239 7.79 -1.34 11.33
C THR A 239 8.62 -2.53 11.82
N MET A 240 9.58 -2.29 12.73
CA MET A 240 10.41 -3.34 13.31
C MET A 240 9.55 -4.40 14.02
N ALA A 241 8.58 -3.99 14.83
CA ALA A 241 7.71 -4.95 15.53
C ALA A 241 6.89 -5.81 14.57
N ALA A 242 6.39 -5.24 13.46
CA ALA A 242 5.68 -6.00 12.43
C ALA A 242 6.59 -7.04 11.77
N VAL A 243 7.77 -6.62 11.31
CA VAL A 243 8.73 -7.51 10.63
C VAL A 243 9.20 -8.63 11.57
N VAL A 244 9.62 -8.28 12.79
CA VAL A 244 10.12 -9.26 13.78
C VAL A 244 9.03 -10.25 14.15
N SER A 245 7.78 -9.81 14.35
CA SER A 245 6.69 -10.72 14.70
C SER A 245 6.40 -11.73 13.61
N THR A 246 6.36 -11.31 12.34
CA THR A 246 6.15 -12.22 11.21
C THR A 246 7.35 -13.15 11.03
N TYR A 247 8.58 -12.64 11.19
CA TYR A 247 9.79 -13.46 11.10
C TYR A 247 9.86 -14.54 12.19
N LEU A 248 9.62 -14.17 13.45
CA LEU A 248 9.62 -15.11 14.58
C LEU A 248 8.52 -16.17 14.43
N PHE A 249 7.33 -15.78 13.96
CA PHE A 249 6.29 -16.73 13.63
C PHE A 249 6.75 -17.72 12.55
N GLY A 250 7.35 -17.22 11.46
CA GLY A 250 7.85 -18.07 10.39
C GLY A 250 8.96 -19.02 10.84
N LEU A 251 9.88 -18.56 11.70
CA LEU A 251 10.90 -19.41 12.32
C LEU A 251 10.28 -20.52 13.17
N ALA A 252 9.31 -20.17 14.03
CA ALA A 252 8.61 -21.15 14.85
C ALA A 252 7.85 -22.17 13.99
N TYR A 253 7.20 -21.72 12.93
CA TYR A 253 6.50 -22.59 11.99
C TYR A 253 7.45 -23.55 11.27
N PHE A 254 8.59 -23.04 10.79
CA PHE A 254 9.61 -23.87 10.15
C PHE A 254 10.22 -24.88 11.12
N ALA A 255 10.49 -24.48 12.37
CA ALA A 255 11.03 -25.38 13.39
C ALA A 255 10.08 -26.54 13.72
N VAL A 256 8.77 -26.33 13.62
CA VAL A 256 7.75 -27.35 13.92
C VAL A 256 7.40 -28.21 12.71
N THR A 257 7.27 -27.60 11.53
CA THR A 257 6.75 -28.28 10.33
C THR A 257 7.84 -28.69 9.34
N GLY A 258 9.01 -28.08 9.46
CA GLY A 258 10.10 -28.24 8.51
C GLY A 258 9.88 -27.53 7.17
N VAL A 259 8.81 -26.77 7.00
CA VAL A 259 8.52 -26.02 5.77
C VAL A 259 8.26 -24.56 6.07
N TYR A 260 8.42 -23.70 5.06
CA TYR A 260 8.16 -22.27 5.22
C TYR A 260 6.66 -22.00 5.22
N PHE A 261 6.24 -21.08 6.07
CA PHE A 261 4.82 -20.70 6.17
C PHE A 261 4.34 -19.99 4.90
N PHE A 262 5.07 -18.96 4.46
CA PHE A 262 4.85 -18.38 3.15
C PHE A 262 5.70 -19.14 2.12
N TYR A 263 5.13 -19.32 0.93
CA TYR A 263 5.66 -20.25 -0.06
C TYR A 263 7.00 -19.82 -0.70
N ASP A 264 7.43 -18.57 -0.54
CA ASP A 264 8.67 -18.03 -1.14
C ASP A 264 9.69 -17.49 -0.13
N SER A 265 9.30 -17.16 1.09
CA SER A 265 10.13 -16.39 2.04
C SER A 265 9.59 -16.47 3.47
N TYR A 266 10.31 -15.96 4.45
CA TYR A 266 9.72 -15.74 5.78
C TYR A 266 8.73 -14.58 5.80
N ILE A 267 8.89 -13.59 4.92
CA ILE A 267 8.03 -12.41 4.81
C ILE A 267 7.93 -12.05 3.33
N PRO A 268 6.80 -12.27 2.64
CA PRO A 268 6.69 -11.94 1.22
C PRO A 268 7.04 -10.48 0.93
N ILE A 269 7.70 -10.20 -0.20
CA ILE A 269 8.23 -8.86 -0.49
C ILE A 269 7.14 -7.78 -0.47
N ALA A 270 5.95 -8.10 -0.97
CA ALA A 270 4.81 -7.18 -0.97
C ALA A 270 4.29 -6.89 0.45
N VAL A 271 4.36 -7.87 1.36
CA VAL A 271 4.05 -7.66 2.78
C VAL A 271 5.12 -6.77 3.41
N PHE A 272 6.39 -7.06 3.15
CA PHE A 272 7.52 -6.26 3.64
C PHE A 272 7.44 -4.80 3.16
N LEU A 273 7.10 -4.58 1.89
CA LEU A 273 6.81 -3.27 1.31
C LEU A 273 5.68 -2.55 2.05
N GLY A 274 4.57 -3.24 2.30
CA GLY A 274 3.45 -2.73 3.09
C GLY A 274 3.89 -2.31 4.50
N MET A 275 4.78 -3.09 5.11
CA MET A 275 5.34 -2.80 6.44
C MET A 275 6.19 -1.54 6.54
N HIS A 276 6.78 -1.13 5.42
CA HIS A 276 7.67 0.03 5.38
C HIS A 276 6.96 1.28 4.86
N LEU A 277 6.04 1.15 3.90
CA LEU A 277 5.54 2.29 3.13
C LEU A 277 4.01 2.46 3.10
N LEU A 278 3.23 1.45 3.51
CA LEU A 278 1.76 1.52 3.43
C LEU A 278 1.14 2.00 4.75
N PHE A 279 1.46 1.37 5.88
CA PHE A 279 0.81 1.69 7.16
C PHE A 279 1.62 2.66 8.05
N THR A 280 2.73 3.17 7.54
CA THR A 280 3.67 4.04 8.26
C THR A 280 3.26 5.52 8.30
N ASP A 281 2.03 5.87 7.90
CA ASP A 281 1.52 7.24 7.99
C ASP A 281 1.33 7.65 9.46
N PRO A 282 2.01 8.70 9.94
CA PRO A 282 1.87 9.19 11.33
C PRO A 282 0.45 9.65 11.69
N SER A 283 -0.36 9.99 10.69
CA SER A 283 -1.72 10.47 10.92
C SER A 283 -2.71 9.35 11.24
N THR A 284 -2.43 8.12 10.81
CA THR A 284 -3.31 6.94 10.93
C THR A 284 -2.69 5.81 11.77
N SER A 285 -1.63 6.13 12.53
CA SER A 285 -0.94 5.21 13.44
C SER A 285 -1.01 5.67 14.91
N PRO A 286 -0.66 4.80 15.87
CA PRO A 286 -0.57 5.15 17.29
C PRO A 286 0.49 6.21 17.57
N ARG A 287 0.23 7.04 18.60
CA ARG A 287 1.16 8.10 19.04
C ARG A 287 2.09 7.63 20.14
N THR A 288 1.67 6.64 20.93
CA THR A 288 2.51 6.06 21.99
C THR A 288 3.47 5.02 21.42
N GLU A 289 4.61 4.84 22.07
CA GLU A 289 5.67 3.95 21.57
C GLU A 289 5.32 2.48 21.81
N LEU A 290 4.76 2.17 22.98
CA LEU A 290 4.15 0.87 23.21
C LEU A 290 2.97 0.62 22.26
N GLY A 291 2.16 1.64 21.95
CA GLY A 291 1.08 1.53 20.96
C GLY A 291 1.61 1.23 19.55
N ARG A 292 2.70 1.87 19.13
CA ARG A 292 3.40 1.58 17.85
C ARG A 292 3.88 0.14 17.81
N ILE A 293 4.50 -0.36 18.87
CA ILE A 293 4.92 -1.77 18.94
C ILE A 293 3.71 -2.70 18.83
N ALA A 294 2.68 -2.48 19.65
CA ALA A 294 1.47 -3.30 19.64
C ALA A 294 0.80 -3.32 18.27
N PHE A 295 0.70 -2.16 17.62
CA PHE A 295 0.17 -2.04 16.26
C PHE A 295 1.01 -2.81 15.24
N GLY A 296 2.34 -2.72 15.34
CA GLY A 296 3.25 -3.50 14.50
C GLY A 296 3.05 -5.01 14.69
N VAL A 297 3.02 -5.50 15.94
CA VAL A 297 2.75 -6.91 16.26
C VAL A 297 1.41 -7.35 15.67
N LEU A 298 0.34 -6.58 15.91
CA LEU A 298 -1.00 -6.88 15.38
C LEU A 298 -1.00 -6.90 13.85
N TYR A 299 -0.29 -5.99 13.19
CA TYR A 299 -0.12 -6.02 11.74
C TYR A 299 0.54 -7.33 11.29
N GLY A 300 1.71 -7.66 11.85
CA GLY A 300 2.47 -8.85 11.46
C GLY A 300 1.68 -10.15 11.64
N LEU A 301 1.00 -10.30 12.78
CA LEU A 301 0.19 -11.48 13.10
C LEU A 301 -1.13 -11.53 12.32
N SER A 302 -1.78 -10.39 12.08
CA SER A 302 -3.01 -10.37 11.27
C SER A 302 -2.74 -10.73 9.81
N THR A 303 -1.58 -10.37 9.24
CA THR A 303 -1.18 -10.86 7.92
C THR A 303 -1.10 -12.39 7.88
N VAL A 304 -0.46 -12.99 8.89
CA VAL A 304 -0.37 -14.46 9.03
C VAL A 304 -1.75 -15.10 9.11
N VAL A 305 -2.64 -14.54 9.95
CA VAL A 305 -4.02 -15.04 10.09
C VAL A 305 -4.79 -14.90 8.78
N LEU A 306 -4.71 -13.75 8.11
CA LEU A 306 -5.39 -13.52 6.85
C LEU A 306 -4.87 -14.43 5.74
N TYR A 307 -3.58 -14.71 5.69
CA TYR A 307 -3.01 -15.67 4.74
C TYR A 307 -3.68 -17.05 4.88
N VAL A 308 -3.83 -17.56 6.12
CA VAL A 308 -4.53 -18.83 6.38
C VAL A 308 -6.02 -18.74 6.03
N VAL A 309 -6.69 -17.67 6.45
CA VAL A 309 -8.14 -17.52 6.23
C VAL A 309 -8.45 -17.47 4.74
N LEU A 310 -7.71 -16.67 3.97
CA LEU A 310 -7.86 -16.56 2.52
C LEU A 310 -7.57 -17.89 1.83
N GLY A 311 -6.48 -18.57 2.21
CA GLY A 311 -6.14 -19.88 1.66
C GLY A 311 -7.22 -20.94 1.91
N ARG A 312 -7.84 -20.96 3.10
CA ARG A 312 -8.91 -21.91 3.44
C ARG A 312 -10.19 -21.70 2.65
N VAL A 313 -10.49 -20.46 2.26
CA VAL A 313 -11.68 -20.13 1.44
C VAL A 313 -11.37 -20.12 -0.07
N GLY A 314 -10.16 -20.52 -0.47
CA GLY A 314 -9.74 -20.50 -1.88
C GLY A 314 -9.57 -19.09 -2.47
N ALA A 315 -9.52 -18.05 -1.63
CA ALA A 315 -9.33 -16.68 -2.08
C ALA A 315 -7.84 -16.39 -2.31
N PRO A 316 -7.49 -15.45 -3.22
CA PRO A 316 -6.10 -15.14 -3.48
C PRO A 316 -5.40 -14.57 -2.24
N THR A 317 -4.38 -15.28 -1.76
CA THR A 317 -3.70 -14.96 -0.49
C THR A 317 -2.91 -13.66 -0.55
N PHE A 318 -2.58 -13.16 -1.74
CA PHE A 318 -1.86 -11.89 -1.91
C PHE A 318 -2.67 -10.67 -1.43
N TYR A 319 -3.96 -10.80 -1.11
CA TYR A 319 -4.73 -9.71 -0.49
C TYR A 319 -4.52 -9.57 1.03
N ASP A 320 -3.83 -10.53 1.66
CA ASP A 320 -3.53 -10.57 3.10
C ASP A 320 -2.95 -9.29 3.68
N LYS A 321 -2.14 -8.54 2.91
CA LYS A 321 -1.52 -7.27 3.30
C LYS A 321 -2.41 -6.03 3.19
N LEU A 322 -3.57 -6.16 2.53
CA LEU A 322 -4.47 -5.03 2.26
C LEU A 322 -5.63 -4.96 3.26
N LEU A 323 -6.21 -6.12 3.60
CA LEU A 323 -7.49 -6.21 4.33
C LEU A 323 -7.42 -5.78 5.80
N GLN A 324 -6.28 -5.96 6.47
CA GLN A 324 -6.08 -5.63 7.89
C GLN A 324 -5.94 -4.13 8.16
N VAL A 325 -5.41 -3.35 7.21
CA VAL A 325 -5.00 -1.95 7.49
C VAL A 325 -6.16 -1.09 7.99
N PRO A 326 -7.37 -1.12 7.39
CA PRO A 326 -8.49 -0.34 7.90
C PRO A 326 -8.94 -0.76 9.31
N LEU A 327 -8.92 -2.06 9.61
CA LEU A 327 -9.26 -2.58 10.94
C LEU A 327 -8.27 -2.10 11.99
N LEU A 328 -6.99 -2.06 11.63
CA LEU A 328 -5.96 -1.50 12.49
C LEU A 328 -6.14 0.02 12.64
N ASN A 329 -6.44 0.76 11.58
CA ASN A 329 -6.67 2.20 11.65
C ASN A 329 -7.80 2.58 12.63
N VAL A 330 -8.94 1.86 12.62
CA VAL A 330 -10.04 2.13 13.56
C VAL A 330 -9.68 1.76 15.01
N SER A 331 -8.75 0.82 15.22
CA SER A 331 -8.33 0.40 16.56
C SER A 331 -7.26 1.30 17.20
N VAL A 332 -6.69 2.27 16.46
CA VAL A 332 -5.57 3.11 16.91
C VAL A 332 -5.82 3.80 18.25
N ILE A 333 -7.01 4.38 18.46
CA ILE A 333 -7.34 5.07 19.73
C ILE A 333 -7.43 4.05 20.88
N ALA A 334 -7.99 2.87 20.63
CA ALA A 334 -8.09 1.82 21.63
C ALA A 334 -6.69 1.28 22.00
N ILE A 335 -5.82 1.07 21.02
CA ILE A 335 -4.43 0.67 21.22
C ILE A 335 -3.67 1.73 22.04
N ASP A 336 -3.78 3.01 21.67
CA ASP A 336 -3.14 4.10 22.43
C ASP A 336 -3.68 4.20 23.86
N ARG A 337 -4.98 3.94 24.08
CA ARG A 337 -5.59 3.92 25.41
C ARG A 337 -5.08 2.74 26.24
N ALA A 338 -5.02 1.55 25.66
CA ALA A 338 -4.49 0.35 26.31
C ALA A 338 -3.02 0.54 26.68
N ALA A 339 -2.20 1.07 25.77
CA ALA A 339 -0.79 1.36 26.01
C ALA A 339 -0.55 2.33 27.17
N ARG A 340 -1.49 3.23 27.46
CA ARG A 340 -1.42 4.18 28.59
C ARG A 340 -2.03 3.63 29.89
N SER A 341 -2.63 2.46 29.88
CA SER A 341 -3.20 1.83 31.08
C SER A 341 -2.11 1.54 32.12
N GLY A 342 -2.44 1.62 33.41
CA GLY A 342 -1.46 1.44 34.50
C GLY A 342 -0.70 0.12 34.43
N VAL A 343 -1.37 -0.96 33.98
CA VAL A 343 -0.80 -2.30 33.84
C VAL A 343 0.26 -2.36 32.73
N LEU A 344 -0.02 -1.77 31.57
CA LEU A 344 0.86 -1.82 30.41
C LEU A 344 1.94 -0.73 30.42
N ARG A 345 1.71 0.38 31.15
CA ARG A 345 2.67 1.48 31.28
C ARG A 345 4.04 1.03 31.83
N ARG A 346 4.08 -0.05 32.62
CA ARG A 346 5.34 -0.61 33.16
C ARG A 346 6.24 -1.19 32.06
N PHE A 347 5.68 -1.55 30.92
CA PHE A 347 6.39 -2.10 29.76
C PHE A 347 6.66 -1.05 28.68
N ASP A 348 6.37 0.22 28.93
CA ASP A 348 6.60 1.27 27.94
C ASP A 348 8.12 1.47 27.73
N PRO A 349 8.66 1.12 26.56
CA PRO A 349 10.09 1.29 26.29
C PRO A 349 10.49 2.77 26.24
N ALA A 350 9.52 3.70 26.19
CA ALA A 350 9.80 5.11 26.39
C ALA A 350 10.41 5.41 27.75
N ALA A 351 10.17 4.57 28.76
CA ALA A 351 10.78 4.74 30.09
C ALA A 351 12.32 4.70 30.05
N LEU A 352 12.89 3.83 29.21
CA LEU A 352 14.35 3.63 29.07
C LEU A 352 15.04 4.79 28.31
N GLY A 353 14.27 5.65 27.64
CA GLY A 353 14.80 6.70 26.76
C GLY A 353 14.22 8.09 27.01
N ARG A 354 13.54 8.34 28.15
CA ARG A 354 12.89 9.65 28.42
C ARG A 354 13.87 10.83 28.40
N ALA A 355 15.13 10.58 28.75
CA ALA A 355 16.19 11.60 28.77
C ALA A 355 16.70 11.98 27.36
N LEU A 356 16.40 11.19 26.33
CA LEU A 356 16.83 11.47 24.96
C LEU A 356 15.86 12.42 24.26
N ALA A 357 16.43 13.41 23.55
CA ALA A 357 15.66 14.21 22.62
C ALA A 357 14.97 13.30 21.56
N PRO A 358 13.76 13.65 21.08
CA PRO A 358 12.97 12.79 20.19
C PRO A 358 13.74 12.25 18.98
N ARG A 359 14.57 13.08 18.33
CA ARG A 359 15.38 12.68 17.17
C ARG A 359 16.48 11.69 17.50
N ARG A 360 17.14 11.84 18.66
CA ARG A 360 18.15 10.88 19.13
C ARG A 360 17.52 9.53 19.44
N ARG A 361 16.30 9.55 19.98
CA ARG A 361 15.53 8.32 20.22
C ARG A 361 15.14 7.61 18.92
N HIS A 362 14.73 8.35 17.89
CA HIS A 362 14.48 7.75 16.56
C HIS A 362 15.74 7.08 16.01
N LEU A 363 16.90 7.74 16.11
CA LEU A 363 18.19 7.16 15.68
C LEU A 363 18.56 5.91 16.48
N ALA A 364 18.33 5.90 17.79
CA ALA A 364 18.58 4.72 18.62
C ALA A 364 17.75 3.53 18.15
N TYR A 365 16.44 3.72 17.92
CA TYR A 365 15.59 2.66 17.38
C TYR A 365 15.98 2.25 15.96
N MET A 366 16.40 3.18 15.11
CA MET A 366 16.90 2.85 13.78
C MET A 366 18.22 2.07 13.85
N GLY A 367 19.10 2.36 14.81
CA GLY A 367 20.32 1.59 15.04
C GLY A 367 20.01 0.15 15.45
N VAL A 368 19.10 -0.03 16.42
CA VAL A 368 18.60 -1.37 16.78
C VAL A 368 17.96 -2.06 15.57
N TRP A 369 17.14 -1.34 14.81
CA TRP A 369 16.47 -1.87 13.64
C TRP A 369 17.46 -2.30 12.54
N ALA A 370 18.54 -1.54 12.33
CA ALA A 370 19.60 -1.91 11.40
C ALA A 370 20.37 -3.16 11.83
N VAL A 371 20.66 -3.31 13.13
CA VAL A 371 21.28 -4.54 13.67
C VAL A 371 20.36 -5.74 13.48
N VAL A 372 19.07 -5.59 13.79
CA VAL A 372 18.07 -6.65 13.60
C VAL A 372 17.95 -7.05 12.12
N PHE A 373 17.82 -6.06 11.22
CA PHE A 373 17.73 -6.32 9.79
C PHE A 373 18.98 -6.99 9.24
N ALA A 374 20.17 -6.53 9.63
CA ALA A 374 21.44 -7.15 9.24
C ALA A 374 21.54 -8.60 9.76
N GLY A 375 21.14 -8.86 11.01
CA GLY A 375 21.08 -10.21 11.57
C GLY A 375 20.12 -11.12 10.82
N MET A 376 18.91 -10.65 10.51
CA MET A 376 17.94 -11.38 9.69
C MET A 376 18.48 -11.67 8.28
N SER A 377 19.13 -10.70 7.66
CA SER A 377 19.71 -10.86 6.32
C SER A 377 20.86 -11.87 6.32
N ALA A 378 21.75 -11.80 7.31
CA ALA A 378 22.85 -12.75 7.48
C ALA A 378 22.37 -14.18 7.75
N ALA A 379 21.26 -14.33 8.48
CA ALA A 379 20.60 -15.62 8.72
C ALA A 379 19.76 -16.13 7.54
N GLY A 380 19.72 -15.41 6.40
CA GLY A 380 18.89 -15.77 5.25
C GLY A 380 17.39 -15.59 5.48
N GLY A 381 16.98 -14.86 6.53
CA GLY A 381 15.58 -14.55 6.84
C GLY A 381 14.94 -13.57 5.85
N VAL A 382 15.75 -12.69 5.26
CA VAL A 382 15.37 -11.77 4.17
C VAL A 382 16.49 -11.76 3.12
N GLY A 383 16.13 -11.58 1.85
CA GLY A 383 17.07 -11.55 0.72
C GLY A 383 16.66 -12.46 -0.44
N ASP A 384 17.56 -12.61 -1.40
CA ASP A 384 17.28 -13.20 -2.72
C ASP A 384 17.61 -14.70 -2.83
N ARG A 385 18.11 -15.29 -1.74
CA ARG A 385 18.62 -16.68 -1.72
C ARG A 385 17.81 -17.58 -0.81
N HIS A 386 16.59 -17.18 -0.46
CA HIS A 386 15.78 -17.94 0.46
C HIS A 386 15.41 -19.31 -0.15
N PRO A 387 15.64 -20.44 0.54
CA PRO A 387 15.42 -21.78 -0.04
C PRO A 387 13.98 -22.00 -0.52
N GLY A 388 13.00 -21.41 0.16
CA GLY A 388 11.60 -21.43 -0.23
C GLY A 388 11.33 -20.85 -1.62
N GLN A 389 12.23 -20.07 -2.23
CA GLN A 389 12.07 -19.55 -3.60
C GLN A 389 12.34 -20.59 -4.68
N TRP A 390 13.01 -21.69 -4.35
CA TRP A 390 13.47 -22.67 -5.34
C TRP A 390 12.57 -23.91 -5.36
N VAL A 391 12.46 -24.54 -6.53
CA VAL A 391 11.66 -25.78 -6.71
C VAL A 391 12.24 -26.97 -5.93
N PRO A 392 13.57 -27.20 -5.90
CA PRO A 392 14.15 -28.37 -5.22
C PRO A 392 13.77 -28.49 -3.74
N PHE A 393 13.67 -27.36 -3.02
CA PHE A 393 13.24 -27.37 -1.63
C PHE A 393 11.84 -27.97 -1.46
N TRP A 394 10.89 -27.58 -2.32
CA TRP A 394 9.51 -28.05 -2.25
C TRP A 394 9.33 -29.47 -2.78
N GLN A 395 10.18 -29.89 -3.73
CA GLN A 395 10.24 -31.29 -4.17
C GLN A 395 10.64 -32.20 -3.01
N GLN A 396 11.79 -31.91 -2.38
CA GLN A 396 12.26 -32.69 -1.25
C GLN A 396 11.24 -32.69 -0.09
N ALA A 397 10.68 -31.53 0.25
CA ALA A 397 9.67 -31.46 1.32
C ALA A 397 8.39 -32.25 1.00
N CYS A 398 7.98 -32.30 -0.27
CA CYS A 398 6.84 -33.11 -0.70
C CYS A 398 7.15 -34.61 -0.64
N GLU A 399 8.33 -35.03 -1.09
CA GLU A 399 8.81 -36.42 -0.99
C GLU A 399 8.92 -36.90 0.46
N GLU A 400 9.34 -36.02 1.37
CA GLU A 400 9.40 -36.28 2.81
C GLU A 400 8.02 -36.23 3.51
N GLY A 401 6.93 -36.03 2.75
CA GLY A 401 5.57 -36.00 3.29
C GLY A 401 5.28 -34.82 4.23
N ARG A 402 6.02 -33.71 4.09
CA ARG A 402 5.83 -32.53 4.96
C ARG A 402 4.47 -31.87 4.69
N PRO A 403 3.79 -31.33 5.72
CA PRO A 403 2.48 -30.71 5.56
C PRO A 403 2.48 -29.60 4.51
N HIS A 404 1.47 -29.57 3.64
CA HIS A 404 1.26 -28.56 2.60
C HIS A 404 2.35 -28.45 1.51
N ALA A 405 3.45 -29.22 1.60
CA ALA A 405 4.59 -29.11 0.69
C ALA A 405 4.23 -29.44 -0.77
N CYS A 406 3.48 -30.51 -1.01
CA CYS A 406 3.07 -30.90 -2.35
C CYS A 406 2.13 -29.88 -3.00
N GLY A 407 1.22 -29.29 -2.23
CA GLY A 407 0.35 -28.21 -2.72
C GLY A 407 1.14 -26.98 -3.16
N PHE A 408 2.16 -26.59 -2.38
CA PHE A 408 3.06 -25.49 -2.76
C PHE A 408 3.98 -25.83 -3.93
N LEU A 409 4.42 -27.09 -4.06
CA LEU A 409 5.17 -27.55 -5.21
C LEU A 409 4.34 -27.40 -6.51
N VAL A 410 3.10 -27.88 -6.48
CA VAL A 410 2.15 -27.71 -7.60
C VAL A 410 1.97 -26.23 -7.93
N ALA A 411 1.64 -25.39 -6.95
CA ALA A 411 1.43 -23.96 -7.17
C ALA A 411 2.66 -23.29 -7.81
N LYS A 412 3.86 -23.66 -7.37
CA LYS A 412 5.12 -23.12 -7.92
C LYS A 412 5.36 -23.57 -9.36
N GLN A 413 5.19 -24.85 -9.65
CA GLN A 413 5.38 -25.37 -11.02
C GLN A 413 4.30 -24.85 -11.98
N SER A 414 3.06 -24.70 -11.53
CA SER A 414 2.01 -24.02 -12.32
C SER A 414 2.37 -22.56 -12.60
N GLY A 415 2.95 -21.84 -11.63
CA GLY A 415 3.46 -20.49 -11.85
C GLY A 415 4.56 -20.43 -12.92
N LEU A 416 5.54 -21.35 -12.87
CA LEU A 416 6.59 -21.47 -13.88
C LEU A 416 6.04 -21.86 -15.26
N CYS A 417 5.03 -22.73 -15.31
CA CYS A 417 4.33 -23.11 -16.54
C CYS A 417 3.69 -21.89 -17.22
N ASN A 418 3.00 -21.04 -16.44
CA ASN A 418 2.40 -19.81 -16.94
C ASN A 418 3.44 -18.80 -17.48
N MET A 419 4.68 -18.89 -17.01
CA MET A 419 5.81 -18.11 -17.52
C MET A 419 6.52 -18.78 -18.72
N GLY A 420 5.95 -19.85 -19.28
CA GLY A 420 6.43 -20.52 -20.50
C GLY A 420 7.36 -21.71 -20.28
N SER A 421 7.51 -22.21 -19.05
CA SER A 421 8.34 -23.39 -18.78
C SER A 421 7.60 -24.70 -19.10
N GLY A 422 7.92 -25.32 -20.24
CA GLY A 422 7.32 -26.58 -20.67
C GLY A 422 7.56 -27.75 -19.70
N TRP A 423 8.76 -27.84 -19.10
CA TRP A 423 9.05 -28.82 -18.04
C TRP A 423 8.10 -28.66 -16.85
N ALA A 424 7.93 -27.42 -16.37
CA ALA A 424 7.08 -27.17 -15.22
C ALA A 424 5.60 -27.45 -15.52
N CYS A 425 5.14 -27.24 -16.76
CA CYS A 425 3.79 -27.64 -17.17
C CYS A 425 3.57 -29.15 -17.06
N ASN A 426 4.53 -29.95 -17.50
CA ASN A 426 4.46 -31.42 -17.42
C ASN A 426 4.43 -31.90 -15.97
N GLU A 427 5.36 -31.41 -15.14
CA GLU A 427 5.45 -31.79 -13.72
C GLU A 427 4.21 -31.37 -12.93
N ALA A 428 3.72 -30.14 -13.14
CA ALA A 428 2.51 -29.65 -12.46
C ALA A 428 1.29 -30.49 -12.82
N GLY A 429 1.12 -30.87 -14.09
CA GLY A 429 0.03 -31.73 -14.53
C GLY A 429 0.09 -33.13 -13.91
N GLY A 430 1.29 -33.72 -13.84
CA GLY A 430 1.51 -35.03 -13.20
C GLY A 430 1.17 -35.02 -11.71
N LEU A 431 1.63 -34.00 -10.97
CA LEU A 431 1.34 -33.86 -9.55
C LEU A 431 -0.15 -33.56 -9.28
N GLN A 432 -0.80 -32.75 -10.11
CA GLN A 432 -2.24 -32.49 -9.98
C GLN A 432 -3.07 -33.75 -10.19
N ALA A 433 -2.69 -34.59 -11.16
CA ALA A 433 -3.37 -35.86 -11.42
C ALA A 433 -3.18 -36.89 -10.29
N GLY A 434 -2.07 -36.82 -9.54
CA GLY A 434 -1.79 -37.70 -8.40
C GLY A 434 -2.34 -37.24 -7.05
N LEU A 435 -2.76 -35.97 -6.93
CA LEU A 435 -3.34 -35.40 -5.70
C LEU A 435 -4.87 -35.35 -5.70
N GLY A 436 -5.51 -35.52 -6.86
CA GLY A 436 -6.96 -35.72 -7.00
C GLY A 436 -7.33 -37.19 -6.86
#